data_AF-A0A2V6HJP1-F1
#
_entry.id   AF-A0A2V6HJP1-F1
#
_cell.length_a   1.000
_cell.length_b   1.000
_cell.length_c   1.000
_cell.angle_alpha   90.00
_cell.angle_beta   90.00
_cell.angle_gamma   90.00
#
_symmetry.space_group_name_H-M   'P 1'
#
loop_
_entity.id
_entity.type
_entity.pdbx_description
1 polymer ?
#
loop_
_entity_poly.entity_id
_entity_poly.type
_entity_poly.pdbx_seq_one_letter_code
_entity_poly.pdbx_strand_id
1 'polypeptide(L)'
;TDDDHATEVLLERIGYAKQRWGCTLFYVDSTTTAVIGGRSYYPDVFKAVADASPDVLLIPENESMRYFAYSAPLNSYMHHRVTSTPAGARMVYPKSFSVLMAPDGDRPEDHDALLSAVRHGDILLFNGWYSSDGVGKIKKLYEEAGR
;
A
#
# COMPACT_ATOMS: atom_id res chain seq x y z
N THR A 1 -22.40 11.86 0.86
CA THR A 1 -21.45 12.27 -0.19
C THR A 1 -20.77 11.03 -0.75
N ASP A 2 -20.00 11.12 -1.84
CA ASP A 2 -19.22 9.97 -2.35
C ASP A 2 -18.29 9.39 -1.28
N ASP A 3 -17.74 10.24 -0.41
CA ASP A 3 -16.84 9.84 0.68
C ASP A 3 -17.58 9.13 1.81
N ASP A 4 -18.79 9.59 2.17
CA ASP A 4 -19.64 8.89 3.15
C ASP A 4 -20.02 7.50 2.63
N HIS A 5 -20.41 7.42 1.36
CA HIS A 5 -20.74 6.16 0.73
C HIS A 5 -19.54 5.22 0.65
N ALA A 6 -18.36 5.74 0.27
CA ALA A 6 -17.12 4.96 0.27
C ALA A 6 -16.77 4.44 1.68
N THR A 7 -16.96 5.27 2.70
CA THR A 7 -16.74 4.89 4.10
C THR A 7 -17.65 3.74 4.51
N GLU A 8 -18.96 3.84 4.22
CA GLU A 8 -19.94 2.79 4.52
C GLU A 8 -19.57 1.47 3.82
N VAL A 9 -19.27 1.51 2.53
CA VAL A 9 -18.91 0.33 1.74
C VAL A 9 -17.64 -0.32 2.25
N LEU A 10 -16.61 0.47 2.58
CA LEU A 10 -15.36 -0.07 3.12
C LEU A 10 -15.58 -0.74 4.47
N LEU A 11 -16.29 -0.08 5.40
CA LEU A 11 -16.59 -0.65 6.72
C LEU A 11 -17.37 -1.96 6.60
N GLU A 12 -18.41 -2.01 5.76
CA GLU A 12 -19.23 -3.20 5.55
C GLU A 12 -18.40 -4.35 4.98
N ARG A 13 -17.69 -4.11 3.87
CA ARG A 13 -16.95 -5.17 3.15
C ARG A 13 -15.75 -5.68 3.93
N ILE A 14 -15.01 -4.77 4.58
CA ILE A 14 -13.88 -5.14 5.43
C ILE A 14 -14.40 -5.91 6.65
N GLY A 15 -15.47 -5.43 7.30
CA GLY A 15 -16.11 -6.12 8.42
C GLY A 15 -16.51 -7.56 8.06
N TYR A 16 -17.17 -7.73 6.91
CA TYR A 16 -17.53 -9.06 6.40
C TYR A 16 -16.29 -9.94 6.15
N ALA A 17 -15.29 -9.44 5.42
CA ALA A 17 -14.10 -10.22 5.08
C ALA A 17 -13.27 -10.61 6.32
N LYS A 18 -13.15 -9.70 7.30
CA LYS A 18 -12.55 -9.98 8.61
C LYS A 18 -13.29 -11.09 9.34
N GLN A 19 -14.61 -10.97 9.47
CA GLN A 19 -15.41 -11.96 10.19
C GLN A 19 -15.39 -13.33 9.50
N ARG A 20 -15.46 -13.34 8.17
CA ARG A 20 -15.63 -14.58 7.39
C ARG A 20 -14.31 -15.33 7.16
N TRP A 21 -13.21 -14.61 6.98
CA TRP A 21 -11.92 -15.17 6.55
C TRP A 21 -10.72 -14.71 7.38
N GLY A 22 -10.89 -13.79 8.33
CA GLY A 22 -9.78 -13.25 9.12
C GLY A 22 -8.84 -12.34 8.33
N CYS A 23 -9.30 -11.75 7.23
CA CYS A 23 -8.48 -10.87 6.38
C CYS A 23 -8.07 -9.59 7.12
N THR A 24 -6.80 -9.23 7.07
CA THR A 24 -6.26 -7.99 7.70
C THR A 24 -5.57 -7.06 6.72
N LEU A 25 -5.55 -7.39 5.43
CA LEU A 25 -4.85 -6.64 4.39
C LEU A 25 -5.79 -6.37 3.21
N PHE A 26 -5.98 -5.10 2.83
CA PHE A 26 -6.93 -4.71 1.80
C PHE A 26 -6.34 -3.70 0.83
N TYR A 27 -6.28 -4.07 -0.44
CA TYR A 27 -6.12 -3.13 -1.55
C TYR A 27 -7.47 -2.46 -1.84
N VAL A 28 -7.45 -1.14 -2.02
CA VAL A 28 -8.66 -0.34 -2.26
C VAL A 28 -8.56 0.32 -3.63
N ASP A 29 -9.48 -0.05 -4.53
CA ASP A 29 -9.62 0.49 -5.87
C ASP A 29 -11.12 0.69 -6.21
N SER A 30 -11.52 1.78 -6.86
CA SER A 30 -10.71 2.99 -7.13
C SER A 30 -10.78 3.95 -5.95
N THR A 31 -9.73 4.75 -5.75
CA THR A 31 -9.70 5.74 -4.65
C THR A 31 -10.12 7.14 -5.08
N THR A 32 -10.99 7.21 -6.08
CA THR A 32 -11.53 8.45 -6.65
C THR A 32 -13.05 8.44 -6.67
N THR A 33 -13.65 9.64 -6.64
CA THR A 33 -15.10 9.82 -6.82
C THR A 33 -15.54 9.31 -8.18
N ALA A 34 -16.77 8.80 -8.31
CA ALA A 34 -17.26 8.07 -9.49
C ALA A 34 -17.41 8.90 -10.79
N VAL A 35 -17.04 10.18 -10.77
CA VAL A 35 -17.07 11.07 -11.93
C VAL A 35 -15.77 10.98 -12.73
N ILE A 36 -15.85 11.13 -14.06
CA ILE A 36 -14.66 11.16 -14.93
C ILE A 36 -13.73 12.31 -14.49
N GLY A 37 -12.47 11.99 -14.19
CA GLY A 37 -11.52 12.96 -13.63
C GLY A 37 -11.79 13.30 -12.16
N GLY A 38 -12.50 12.42 -11.45
CA GLY A 38 -12.89 12.59 -10.07
C GLY A 38 -11.71 12.81 -9.13
N ARG A 39 -11.97 13.54 -8.05
CA ARG A 39 -10.97 13.75 -7.00
C ARG A 39 -10.71 12.46 -6.25
N SER A 40 -9.52 12.34 -5.66
CA SER A 40 -9.28 11.33 -4.65
C SER A 40 -10.21 11.52 -3.45
N TYR A 41 -10.57 10.42 -2.79
CA TYR A 41 -11.33 10.47 -1.54
C TYR A 41 -10.60 11.31 -0.48
N TYR A 42 -11.35 11.92 0.43
CA TYR A 42 -10.71 12.60 1.54
C TYR A 42 -10.03 11.58 2.46
N PRO A 43 -8.89 11.93 3.08
CA PRO A 43 -8.19 11.06 4.02
C PRO A 43 -9.07 10.57 5.19
N ASP A 44 -10.14 11.32 5.50
CA ASP A 44 -11.07 10.99 6.58
C ASP A 44 -11.87 9.70 6.30
N VAL A 45 -12.00 9.28 5.03
CA VAL A 45 -12.54 7.94 4.66
C VAL A 45 -11.67 6.84 5.25
N PHE A 46 -10.35 6.89 5.02
CA PHE A 46 -9.41 5.89 5.53
C PHE A 46 -9.23 6.00 7.04
N LYS A 47 -9.30 7.22 7.60
CA LYS A 47 -9.31 7.43 9.04
C LYS A 47 -10.47 6.68 9.71
N ALA A 48 -11.69 6.82 9.20
CA ALA A 48 -12.86 6.17 9.78
C ALA A 48 -12.74 4.65 9.80
N VAL A 49 -12.19 4.06 8.72
CA VAL A 49 -11.95 2.62 8.65
C VAL A 49 -10.83 2.18 9.60
N ALA A 50 -9.72 2.92 9.66
CA ALA A 50 -8.61 2.62 10.58
C ALA A 50 -9.04 2.72 12.06
N ASP A 51 -9.87 3.71 12.41
CA ASP A 51 -10.42 3.84 13.77
C ASP A 51 -11.34 2.66 14.13
N ALA A 52 -12.14 2.18 13.17
CA ALA A 52 -13.06 1.06 13.38
C ALA A 52 -12.39 -0.31 13.31
N SER A 53 -11.21 -0.42 12.70
CA SER A 53 -10.47 -1.66 12.47
C SER A 53 -8.96 -1.43 12.51
N PRO A 54 -8.38 -1.14 13.70
CA PRO A 54 -6.97 -0.75 13.83
C PRO A 54 -5.97 -1.88 13.53
N ASP A 55 -6.43 -3.12 13.46
CA ASP A 55 -5.68 -4.33 13.08
C ASP A 55 -5.67 -4.57 11.55
N VAL A 56 -6.27 -3.68 10.76
CA VAL A 56 -6.30 -3.76 9.30
C VAL A 56 -5.30 -2.80 8.68
N LEU A 57 -4.58 -3.26 7.65
CA LEU A 57 -3.82 -2.41 6.76
C LEU A 57 -4.60 -2.12 5.46
N LEU A 58 -4.78 -0.84 5.17
CA LEU A 58 -5.39 -0.32 3.94
C LEU A 58 -4.29 0.11 2.96
N ILE A 59 -4.46 -0.27 1.69
CA ILE A 59 -3.54 0.01 0.60
C ILE A 59 -4.32 0.74 -0.51
N PRO A 60 -4.54 2.05 -0.40
CA PRO A 60 -5.24 2.83 -1.43
C PRO A 60 -4.42 2.93 -2.72
N GLU A 61 -5.09 2.86 -3.88
CA GLU A 61 -4.46 2.98 -5.21
C GLU A 61 -3.77 4.33 -5.44
N ASN A 62 -4.40 5.44 -5.02
CA ASN A 62 -3.82 6.77 -5.09
C ASN A 62 -3.26 7.20 -3.74
N GLU A 63 -2.38 8.21 -3.77
CA GLU A 63 -1.78 8.76 -2.56
C GLU A 63 -2.11 10.24 -2.33
N SER A 64 -2.10 10.62 -1.07
CA SER A 64 -1.90 12.00 -0.62
C SER A 64 -1.07 11.98 0.65
N MET A 65 -0.41 13.10 1.00
CA MET A 65 0.42 13.16 2.21
C MET A 65 -0.31 12.66 3.46
N ARG A 66 -1.60 13.00 3.62
CA ARG A 66 -2.39 12.63 4.80
C ARG A 66 -2.90 11.18 4.77
N TYR A 67 -2.83 10.47 3.64
CA TYR A 67 -3.16 9.04 3.60
C TYR A 67 -2.18 8.21 4.44
N PHE A 68 -0.90 8.60 4.47
CA PHE A 68 0.14 7.95 5.27
C PHE A 68 -0.11 7.99 6.79
N ALA A 69 -1.06 8.79 7.27
CA ALA A 69 -1.48 8.78 8.66
C ALA A 69 -2.33 7.56 9.03
N TYR A 70 -3.01 6.95 8.06
CA TYR A 70 -4.07 5.95 8.29
C TYR A 70 -3.96 4.71 7.37
N SER A 71 -3.01 4.70 6.44
CA SER A 71 -2.87 3.67 5.40
C SER A 71 -1.43 3.59 4.88
N ALA A 72 -1.15 2.60 4.03
CA ALA A 72 0.10 2.49 3.28
C ALA A 72 -0.22 2.57 1.77
N PRO A 73 -0.24 3.78 1.17
CA PRO A 73 -0.59 3.95 -0.24
C PRO A 73 0.24 3.08 -1.18
N LEU A 74 -0.42 2.61 -2.23
CA LEU A 74 0.22 1.93 -3.33
C LEU A 74 1.05 2.94 -4.15
N ASN A 75 2.29 2.59 -4.42
CA ASN A 75 3.19 3.28 -5.33
C ASN A 75 3.73 2.30 -6.36
N SER A 76 4.16 2.81 -7.51
CA SER A 76 4.64 1.95 -8.60
C SER A 76 6.14 2.07 -8.80
N TYR A 77 6.88 1.06 -8.36
CA TYR A 77 8.28 0.89 -8.77
C TYR A 77 8.35 0.58 -10.27
N MET A 78 7.48 -0.32 -10.75
CA MET A 78 7.44 -0.76 -12.14
C MET A 78 7.25 0.38 -13.15
N HIS A 79 6.28 1.27 -12.91
CA HIS A 79 5.91 2.31 -13.88
C HIS A 79 6.60 3.65 -13.62
N HIS A 80 6.94 3.97 -12.37
CA HIS A 80 7.43 5.30 -11.98
C HIS A 80 8.81 5.28 -11.31
N ARG A 81 9.47 4.11 -11.19
CA ARG A 81 10.74 3.93 -10.47
C ARG A 81 10.70 4.48 -9.02
N VAL A 82 9.55 4.45 -8.35
CA VAL A 82 9.47 4.80 -6.92
C VAL A 82 10.08 3.64 -6.11
N THR A 83 11.18 3.91 -5.41
CA THR A 83 11.97 2.89 -4.70
C THR A 83 11.77 2.86 -3.19
N SER A 84 11.03 3.82 -2.61
CA SER A 84 10.78 3.91 -1.17
C SER A 84 9.57 4.83 -0.93
N THR A 85 8.98 4.76 0.27
CA THR A 85 8.08 5.82 0.76
C THR A 85 8.71 7.21 0.59
N PRO A 86 7.96 8.23 0.13
CA PRO A 86 8.45 9.59 0.01
C PRO A 86 9.06 10.12 1.31
N ALA A 87 10.25 10.72 1.24
CA ALA A 87 10.95 11.22 2.43
C ALA A 87 10.09 12.23 3.23
N GLY A 88 9.32 13.08 2.54
CA GLY A 88 8.39 14.00 3.19
C GLY A 88 7.30 13.30 4.00
N ALA A 89 6.81 12.14 3.56
CA ALA A 89 5.85 11.34 4.32
C ALA A 89 6.48 10.81 5.61
N ARG A 90 7.70 10.27 5.56
CA ARG A 90 8.44 9.83 6.76
C ARG A 90 8.81 10.98 7.70
N MET A 91 9.00 12.20 7.19
CA MET A 91 9.24 13.36 8.05
C MET A 91 8.01 13.74 8.87
N VAL A 92 6.80 13.66 8.29
CA VAL A 92 5.54 14.01 8.97
C VAL A 92 5.02 12.82 9.80
N TYR A 93 5.15 11.61 9.26
CA TYR A 93 4.69 10.35 9.83
C TYR A 93 5.87 9.36 9.87
N PRO A 94 6.72 9.37 10.92
CA PRO A 94 7.97 8.58 10.96
C PRO A 94 7.84 7.07 10.76
N LYS A 95 6.64 6.51 10.98
CA LYS A 95 6.34 5.09 10.79
C LYS A 95 5.64 4.78 9.47
N SER A 96 5.47 5.77 8.60
CA SER A 96 4.82 5.57 7.31
C SER A 96 5.66 4.68 6.40
N PHE A 97 4.98 3.79 5.70
CA PHE A 97 5.54 2.96 4.66
C PHE A 97 4.58 2.92 3.45
N SER A 98 5.07 2.45 2.32
CA SER A 98 4.35 2.30 1.07
C SER A 98 4.32 0.83 0.68
N VAL A 99 3.32 0.48 -0.13
CA VAL A 99 3.33 -0.77 -0.89
C VAL A 99 3.83 -0.44 -2.29
N LEU A 100 4.92 -1.06 -2.73
CA LEU A 100 5.58 -0.80 -4.00
C LEU A 100 5.28 -1.92 -4.99
N MET A 101 4.57 -1.62 -6.07
CA MET A 101 4.33 -2.57 -7.16
C MET A 101 5.63 -2.90 -7.89
N ALA A 102 6.14 -4.12 -7.67
CA ALA A 102 7.41 -4.65 -8.19
C ALA A 102 7.27 -6.10 -8.71
N PRO A 103 6.35 -6.36 -9.69
CA PRO A 103 6.06 -7.71 -10.17
C PRO A 103 7.26 -8.43 -10.82
N ASP A 104 8.20 -7.67 -11.36
CA ASP A 104 9.36 -8.19 -12.11
C ASP A 104 10.66 -8.23 -11.28
N GLY A 105 10.56 -7.95 -9.98
CA GLY A 105 11.73 -7.79 -9.11
C GLY A 105 12.45 -6.46 -9.32
N ASP A 106 13.59 -6.31 -8.64
CA ASP A 106 14.43 -5.14 -8.75
C ASP A 106 15.29 -5.14 -10.03
N ARG A 107 15.70 -3.93 -10.39
CA ARG A 107 16.82 -3.70 -11.31
C ARG A 107 18.11 -3.61 -10.51
N PRO A 108 19.25 -4.09 -11.05
CA PRO A 108 20.52 -4.06 -10.33
C PRO A 108 20.90 -2.69 -9.77
N GLU A 109 20.60 -1.61 -10.50
CA GLU A 109 20.90 -0.24 -10.06
C GLU A 109 20.02 0.27 -8.90
N ASP A 110 18.85 -0.35 -8.68
CA ASP A 110 17.88 0.04 -7.64
C ASP A 110 17.90 -0.92 -6.44
N HIS A 111 18.73 -1.98 -6.49
CA HIS A 111 18.75 -3.06 -5.50
C HIS A 111 18.93 -2.54 -4.07
N ASP A 112 19.98 -1.75 -3.82
CA ASP A 112 20.27 -1.21 -2.49
C ASP A 112 19.17 -0.27 -1.97
N ALA A 113 18.53 0.46 -2.87
CA ALA A 113 17.43 1.36 -2.52
C ALA A 113 16.19 0.57 -2.07
N LEU A 114 15.82 -0.47 -2.83
CA LEU A 114 14.69 -1.34 -2.47
C LEU A 114 14.99 -2.19 -1.23
N LEU A 115 16.23 -2.67 -1.06
CA LEU A 115 16.66 -3.36 0.16
C LEU A 115 16.52 -2.45 1.38
N SER A 116 16.97 -1.20 1.26
CA SER A 116 16.79 -0.18 2.31
C SER A 116 15.30 0.09 2.57
N ALA A 117 14.48 0.21 1.54
CA ALA A 117 13.03 0.40 1.66
C ALA A 117 12.37 -0.72 2.47
N VAL A 118 12.65 -1.99 2.13
CA VAL A 118 12.15 -3.17 2.85
C VAL A 118 12.61 -3.16 4.31
N ARG A 119 13.88 -2.82 4.58
CA ARG A 119 14.40 -2.69 5.96
C ARG A 119 13.70 -1.59 6.76
N HIS A 120 13.20 -0.56 6.10
CA HIS A 120 12.41 0.51 6.72
C HIS A 120 10.90 0.23 6.73
N GLY A 121 10.46 -0.96 6.32
CA GLY A 121 9.08 -1.41 6.41
C GLY A 121 8.24 -1.26 5.15
N ASP A 122 8.80 -0.77 4.03
CA ASP A 122 8.08 -0.79 2.74
C ASP A 122 7.80 -2.24 2.31
N ILE A 123 6.66 -2.45 1.67
CA ILE A 123 6.23 -3.78 1.21
C ILE A 123 6.37 -3.83 -0.30
N LEU A 124 7.04 -4.86 -0.84
CA LEU A 124 7.07 -5.09 -2.29
C LEU A 124 5.89 -5.98 -2.69
N LEU A 125 5.03 -5.47 -3.57
CA LEU A 125 3.90 -6.19 -4.14
C LEU A 125 4.33 -6.89 -5.44
N PHE A 126 4.19 -8.22 -5.48
CA PHE A 126 4.59 -9.05 -6.60
C PHE A 126 3.64 -10.25 -6.77
N ASN A 127 3.74 -10.95 -7.90
CA ASN A 127 2.91 -12.11 -8.19
C ASN A 127 3.36 -13.34 -7.37
N GLY A 128 2.66 -13.64 -6.28
CA GLY A 128 3.00 -14.77 -5.41
C GLY A 128 2.53 -16.16 -5.89
N TRP A 129 1.72 -16.23 -6.95
CA TRP A 129 1.00 -17.46 -7.35
C TRP A 129 1.74 -18.34 -8.37
N TYR A 130 2.84 -17.86 -8.95
CA TYR A 130 3.71 -18.63 -9.85
C TYR A 130 5.19 -18.30 -9.60
N SER A 131 6.08 -19.19 -10.05
CA SER A 131 7.52 -18.93 -10.00
C SER A 131 7.95 -18.14 -11.23
N SER A 132 8.70 -17.07 -11.02
CA SER A 132 9.38 -16.30 -12.08
C SER A 132 10.71 -15.76 -11.57
N ASP A 133 11.58 -15.31 -12.47
CA ASP A 133 12.84 -14.65 -12.10
C ASP A 133 12.60 -13.43 -11.20
N GLY A 134 11.53 -12.66 -11.47
CA GLY A 134 11.11 -11.52 -10.64
C GLY A 134 10.76 -11.94 -9.21
N VAL A 135 10.02 -13.03 -9.04
CA VAL A 135 9.70 -13.59 -7.71
C VAL A 135 10.98 -14.01 -6.97
N GLY A 136 11.93 -14.63 -7.68
CA GLY A 136 13.22 -15.02 -7.11
C GLY A 136 14.02 -13.83 -6.59
N LYS A 137 14.05 -12.74 -7.35
CA LYS A 137 14.69 -11.48 -6.95
C LYS A 137 14.06 -10.86 -5.70
N ILE A 138 12.73 -10.78 -5.64
CA ILE A 138 12.02 -10.24 -4.48
C ILE A 138 12.29 -11.10 -3.22
N LYS A 139 12.23 -12.42 -3.34
CA LYS A 139 12.54 -13.32 -2.21
C LYS A 139 13.96 -13.09 -1.68
N LYS A 140 14.93 -12.97 -2.59
CA LYS A 140 16.33 -12.68 -2.24
C LYS A 140 16.46 -11.34 -1.50
N LEU A 141 15.78 -10.29 -1.96
CA LEU A 141 15.74 -9.00 -1.26
C LEU A 141 15.23 -9.14 0.19
N TYR A 142 14.13 -9.87 0.41
CA TYR A 142 13.59 -10.09 1.77
C TYR A 142 14.51 -10.96 2.63
N GLU A 143 15.16 -11.97 2.06
CA GLU A 143 16.18 -12.78 2.75
C GLU A 143 17.38 -11.93 3.19
N GLU A 144 17.81 -10.99 2.35
CA GLU A 144 18.89 -10.06 2.68
C GLU A 144 18.48 -8.99 3.68
N ALA A 145 17.23 -8.51 3.62
CA ALA A 145 16.69 -7.54 4.56
C ALA A 145 16.55 -8.11 5.99
N GLY A 146 16.34 -9.42 6.12
CA GLY A 146 16.24 -10.13 7.39
C GLY A 146 17.58 -10.45 8.05
N ARG A 147 18.71 -10.16 7.39
CA ARG A 147 20.06 -10.20 7.97
C ARG A 147 20.44 -8.84 8.55
#